data_AF-A0A6I1EZV6-F1
#
_entry.id   AF-A0A6I1EZV6-F1
#
_cell.length_a   1.000
_cell.length_b   1.000
_cell.length_c   1.000
_cell.angle_alpha   90.00
_cell.angle_beta   90.00
_cell.angle_gamma   90.00
#
_symmetry.space_group_name_H-M   'P 1'
#
loop_
_entity.id
_entity.type
_entity.pdbx_description
1 polymer ?
#
loop_
_entity_poly.entity_id
_entity_poly.type
_entity_poly.pdbx_seq_one_letter_code
_entity_poly.pdbx_strand_id
1 'polypeptide(L)'
;MKIFDEKGVTLYELLATMTILAIVLPVIYGVFQTGLSLYNKIQIEGQLRDDADYAVSMMMNAFNSIPFNYVEIDGNNQVSLFDSEQTVFEETEKENSSFYTFEKSAKNITNIRSIEFVEETKNNKTNTSVSINDQVIESMGDFTDSSIQLACSEYSNNSTSECLHGLISVTFIIDHARLNKPLTLESQFGF
;
A
#
# COMPACT_ATOMS: atom_id res chain seq x y z
N MET A 1 61.30 17.23 -53.18
CA MET A 1 60.70 16.26 -52.24
C MET A 1 59.30 16.77 -51.93
N LYS A 2 58.27 16.16 -52.52
CA LYS A 2 56.88 16.64 -52.48
C LYS A 2 56.10 15.66 -51.61
N ILE A 3 55.65 16.11 -50.44
CA ILE A 3 54.85 15.31 -49.52
C ILE A 3 53.42 15.35 -50.05
N PHE A 4 52.95 14.24 -50.62
CA PHE A 4 51.54 14.01 -50.93
C PHE A 4 50.94 13.25 -49.74
N ASP A 5 50.52 13.97 -48.70
CA ASP A 5 49.65 13.41 -47.66
C ASP A 5 48.22 13.88 -47.95
N GLU A 6 47.55 13.20 -48.89
CA GLU A 6 46.17 13.46 -49.33
C GLU A 6 45.17 12.75 -48.39
N LYS A 7 45.31 12.92 -47.07
CA LYS A 7 44.38 12.36 -46.06
C LYS A 7 43.07 13.17 -45.96
N GLY A 8 42.47 13.49 -47.11
CA GLY A 8 41.14 14.06 -47.18
C GLY A 8 40.08 12.95 -47.26
N VAL A 9 39.04 13.03 -46.44
CA VAL A 9 37.88 12.14 -46.55
C VAL A 9 37.27 12.32 -47.94
N THR A 10 37.12 11.22 -48.68
CA THR A 10 36.56 11.30 -50.02
C THR A 10 35.04 11.48 -49.96
N LEU A 11 34.47 12.21 -50.92
CA LEU A 11 33.03 12.52 -50.94
C LEU A 11 32.16 11.25 -50.92
N TYR A 12 32.61 10.18 -51.60
CA TYR A 12 31.88 8.92 -51.65
C TYR A 12 31.92 8.16 -50.32
N GLU A 13 33.03 8.25 -49.58
CA GLU A 13 33.17 7.64 -48.25
C GLU A 13 32.28 8.34 -47.22
N LEU A 14 32.17 9.66 -47.31
CA LEU A 14 31.23 10.43 -46.48
C LEU A 14 29.77 10.10 -46.82
N LEU A 15 29.43 9.94 -48.10
CA LEU A 15 28.09 9.53 -48.52
C LEU A 15 27.76 8.11 -48.04
N ALA A 16 28.70 7.17 -48.15
CA ALA A 16 28.53 5.79 -47.69
C ALA A 16 28.33 5.72 -46.17
N THR A 17 29.10 6.47 -45.39
CA THR A 17 28.92 6.52 -43.93
C THR A 17 27.59 7.16 -43.54
N MET A 18 27.19 8.27 -44.19
CA MET A 18 25.92 8.94 -43.90
C MET A 18 24.70 8.07 -44.25
N THR A 19 24.77 7.33 -45.36
CA THR A 19 23.69 6.39 -45.75
C THR A 19 23.56 5.24 -44.76
N ILE A 20 24.67 4.65 -44.29
CA ILE A 20 24.64 3.63 -43.22
C ILE A 20 24.07 4.23 -41.94
N LEU A 21 24.51 5.43 -41.55
CA LEU A 21 24.03 6.11 -40.34
C LEU A 21 22.52 6.39 -40.39
N ALA A 22 22.01 6.78 -41.56
CA ALA A 22 20.58 7.04 -41.79
C ALA A 22 19.72 5.79 -41.61
N ILE A 23 20.27 4.58 -41.84
CA ILE A 23 19.58 3.31 -41.62
C ILE A 23 19.68 2.90 -40.14
N VAL A 24 20.84 3.10 -39.52
CA VAL A 24 21.13 2.59 -38.16
C VAL A 24 20.50 3.46 -37.07
N LEU A 25 20.56 4.79 -37.20
CA LEU A 25 20.07 5.71 -36.16
C LEU A 25 18.58 5.54 -35.82
N PRO A 26 17.66 5.40 -36.79
CA PRO A 26 16.24 5.20 -36.48
C PRO A 26 15.99 3.93 -35.65
N VAL A 27 16.74 2.85 -35.91
CA VAL A 27 16.63 1.60 -35.16
C VAL A 27 17.10 1.78 -33.73
N ILE A 28 18.26 2.41 -33.53
CA ILE A 28 18.79 2.71 -32.19
C ILE A 28 17.81 3.60 -31.41
N TYR A 29 17.31 4.66 -32.04
CA TYR A 29 16.39 5.59 -31.41
C TYR A 29 15.06 4.91 -31.03
N GLY A 30 14.53 4.03 -31.89
CA GLY A 30 13.30 3.28 -31.62
C GLY A 30 13.44 2.35 -30.40
N VAL A 31 14.54 1.59 -30.34
CA VAL A 31 14.82 0.71 -29.19
C VAL A 31 15.06 1.54 -27.93
N PHE A 32 15.82 2.64 -28.02
CA PHE A 32 16.10 3.51 -26.89
C PHE A 32 14.82 4.12 -26.28
N GLN A 33 13.92 4.65 -27.12
CA GLN A 33 12.64 5.19 -26.65
C GLN A 33 11.76 4.12 -26.00
N THR A 34 11.72 2.93 -26.58
CA THR A 34 10.99 1.79 -26.01
C THR A 34 11.57 1.39 -24.65
N GLY A 35 12.90 1.36 -24.54
CA GLY A 35 13.61 1.07 -23.29
C GLY A 35 13.32 2.08 -22.19
N LEU A 36 13.32 3.37 -22.51
CA LEU A 36 12.97 4.44 -21.55
C LEU A 36 11.52 4.34 -21.06
N SER A 37 10.58 4.09 -21.98
CA SER A 37 9.17 3.92 -21.61
C SER A 37 8.97 2.72 -20.69
N LEU A 38 9.61 1.59 -21.02
CA LEU A 38 9.55 0.38 -20.21
C LEU A 38 10.18 0.59 -18.83
N TYR A 39 11.34 1.23 -18.76
CA TYR A 39 12.02 1.55 -17.50
C TYR A 39 11.11 2.39 -16.59
N ASN A 40 10.55 3.48 -17.12
CA ASN A 40 9.65 4.35 -16.34
C ASN A 40 8.40 3.59 -15.85
N LYS A 41 7.86 2.68 -16.67
CA LYS A 41 6.72 1.86 -16.28
C LYS A 41 7.07 0.94 -15.12
N ILE A 42 8.17 0.19 -15.23
CA ILE A 42 8.62 -0.73 -14.19
C ILE A 42 8.91 0.02 -12.89
N GLN A 43 9.53 1.20 -12.99
CA GLN A 43 9.81 2.04 -11.84
C GLN A 43 8.54 2.45 -11.09
N ILE A 44 7.52 2.94 -11.80
CA ILE A 44 6.25 3.35 -11.18
C ILE A 44 5.51 2.14 -10.59
N GLU A 45 5.46 1.01 -11.31
CA GLU A 45 4.84 -0.21 -10.79
C GLU A 45 5.54 -0.70 -9.52
N GLY A 46 6.87 -0.62 -9.47
CA GLY A 46 7.66 -0.92 -8.28
C GLY A 46 7.30 -0.02 -7.10
N GLN A 47 7.27 1.30 -7.32
CA GLN A 47 6.90 2.26 -6.28
C GLN A 47 5.48 2.02 -5.73
N LEU A 48 4.51 1.75 -6.60
CA LEU A 48 3.14 1.47 -6.16
C LEU A 48 3.02 0.15 -5.38
N ARG A 49 3.85 -0.85 -5.72
CA ARG A 49 3.95 -2.09 -4.95
C ARG A 49 4.57 -1.85 -3.58
N ASP A 50 5.65 -1.06 -3.52
CA ASP A 50 6.30 -0.69 -2.26
C ASP A 50 5.36 0.09 -1.34
N ASP A 51 4.59 1.04 -1.89
CA ASP A 51 3.56 1.82 -1.16
C ASP A 51 2.46 0.89 -0.59
N ALA A 52 2.00 -0.08 -1.38
CA ALA A 52 1.00 -1.05 -0.95
C ALA A 52 1.54 -2.02 0.12
N ASP A 53 2.76 -2.51 -0.05
CA ASP A 53 3.43 -3.37 0.94
C ASP A 53 3.66 -2.62 2.25
N TYR A 54 3.99 -1.33 2.17
CA TYR A 54 4.07 -0.46 3.35
C TYR A 54 2.70 -0.30 4.02
N ALA A 55 1.63 -0.06 3.26
CA ALA A 55 0.27 0.01 3.80
C ALA A 55 -0.14 -1.28 4.51
N VAL A 56 0.06 -2.43 3.87
CA VAL A 56 -0.17 -3.76 4.46
C VAL A 56 0.64 -3.97 5.74
N SER A 57 1.91 -3.57 5.74
CA SER A 57 2.78 -3.69 6.92
C SER A 57 2.28 -2.82 8.08
N MET A 58 1.82 -1.61 7.78
CA MET A 58 1.23 -0.71 8.77
C MET A 58 -0.11 -1.23 9.31
N MET A 59 -0.95 -1.82 8.45
CA MET A 59 -2.19 -2.48 8.88
C MET A 59 -1.87 -3.65 9.81
N MET A 60 -0.93 -4.52 9.41
CA MET A 60 -0.49 -5.66 10.22
C MET A 60 0.08 -5.22 11.57
N ASN A 61 0.85 -4.13 11.58
CA ASN A 61 1.36 -3.56 12.83
C ASN A 61 0.22 -2.99 13.69
N ALA A 62 -0.77 -2.33 13.08
CA ALA A 62 -1.95 -1.85 13.80
C ALA A 62 -2.71 -3.00 14.47
N PHE A 63 -2.90 -4.14 13.78
CA PHE A 63 -3.55 -5.32 14.33
C PHE A 63 -2.75 -6.02 15.44
N ASN A 64 -1.43 -6.16 15.29
CA ASN A 64 -0.62 -6.92 16.26
C ASN A 64 -0.07 -6.09 17.43
N SER A 65 -0.10 -4.77 17.34
CA SER A 65 0.53 -3.90 18.35
C SER A 65 -0.22 -3.85 19.68
N ILE A 66 -1.54 -4.11 19.67
CA ILE A 66 -2.39 -4.03 20.84
C ILE A 66 -3.42 -5.16 20.83
N PRO A 67 -3.80 -5.71 21.99
CA PRO A 67 -4.94 -6.61 22.08
C PRO A 67 -6.23 -5.84 21.78
N PHE A 68 -7.11 -6.49 21.03
CA PHE A 68 -8.48 -6.02 20.76
C PHE A 68 -9.46 -7.16 21.02
N ASN A 69 -10.73 -6.84 21.25
CA ASN A 69 -11.76 -7.82 21.55
C ASN A 69 -12.57 -8.22 20.32
N TYR A 70 -12.89 -7.25 19.46
CA TYR A 70 -13.67 -7.50 18.26
C TYR A 70 -13.35 -6.48 17.16
N VAL A 71 -13.74 -6.85 15.94
CA VAL A 71 -13.61 -6.05 14.72
C VAL A 71 -15.00 -5.74 14.20
N GLU A 72 -15.20 -4.51 13.75
CA GLU A 72 -16.40 -4.10 13.04
C GLU A 72 -16.01 -3.47 11.70
N ILE A 73 -16.85 -3.69 10.70
CA ILE A 73 -16.68 -3.11 9.36
C ILE A 73 -17.81 -2.10 9.13
N ASP A 74 -17.44 -0.89 8.72
CA ASP A 74 -18.41 0.12 8.26
C ASP A 74 -18.34 0.20 6.73
N GLY A 75 -19.35 -0.39 6.09
CA GLY A 75 -19.42 -0.53 4.64
C GLY A 75 -18.29 -1.40 4.05
N ASN A 76 -17.73 -0.95 2.92
CA ASN A 76 -16.64 -1.65 2.22
C ASN A 76 -15.29 -0.92 2.33
N ASN A 77 -15.24 0.16 3.11
CA ASN A 77 -14.14 1.13 3.07
C ASN A 77 -13.46 1.32 4.41
N GLN A 78 -14.07 0.92 5.53
CA GLN A 78 -13.53 1.13 6.85
C GLN A 78 -13.62 -0.12 7.72
N VAL A 79 -12.50 -0.48 8.36
CA VAL A 79 -12.44 -1.50 9.41
C VAL A 79 -11.95 -0.84 10.70
N SER A 80 -12.66 -1.10 11.79
CA SER A 80 -12.35 -0.57 13.11
C SER A 80 -12.10 -1.69 14.12
N LEU A 81 -11.07 -1.50 14.95
CA LEU A 81 -10.73 -2.38 16.05
C LEU A 81 -11.23 -1.77 17.36
N PHE A 82 -11.83 -2.62 18.19
CA PHE A 82 -12.39 -2.20 19.47
C PHE A 82 -11.79 -2.99 20.63
N ASP A 83 -11.49 -2.26 21.70
CA ASP A 83 -11.12 -2.80 23.00
C ASP A 83 -12.21 -2.42 24.01
N SER A 84 -12.89 -3.43 24.54
CA SER A 84 -14.02 -3.31 25.47
C SER A 84 -13.73 -3.92 26.84
N GLU A 85 -12.55 -4.50 27.05
CA GLU A 85 -12.17 -5.15 28.30
C GLU A 85 -10.91 -4.49 28.91
N GLN A 86 -10.87 -4.38 30.23
CA GLN A 86 -9.65 -4.03 30.96
C GLN A 86 -9.41 -5.00 32.11
N THR A 87 -8.14 -5.31 32.37
CA THR A 87 -7.75 -6.06 33.57
C THR A 87 -7.61 -5.10 34.73
N VAL A 88 -8.49 -5.24 35.73
CA VAL A 88 -8.44 -4.45 36.96
C VAL A 88 -7.77 -5.28 38.04
N PHE A 89 -6.81 -4.68 38.74
CA PHE A 89 -6.14 -5.29 39.87
C PHE A 89 -6.71 -4.73 41.16
N GLU A 90 -7.26 -5.58 42.01
CA GLU A 90 -7.72 -5.22 43.34
C GLU A 90 -6.78 -5.82 44.39
N GLU A 91 -6.20 -4.96 45.22
CA GLU A 91 -5.38 -5.36 46.35
C GLU A 91 -6.28 -5.74 47.52
N THR A 92 -6.18 -6.99 47.97
CA THR A 92 -6.85 -7.48 49.16
C THR A 92 -5.82 -7.60 50.29
N GLU A 93 -5.94 -6.74 51.29
CA GLU A 93 -5.12 -6.84 52.51
C GLU A 93 -5.78 -7.79 53.53
N LYS A 94 -5.01 -8.78 54.00
CA LYS A 94 -5.42 -9.65 55.10
C LYS A 94 -4.28 -9.77 56.10
N GLU A 95 -4.49 -9.21 57.30
CA GLU A 95 -3.71 -9.18 58.55
C GLU A 95 -2.15 -9.15 58.52
N ASN A 96 -1.45 -9.77 57.57
CA ASN A 96 0.01 -9.70 57.36
C ASN A 96 0.48 -9.96 55.91
N SER A 97 -0.44 -9.96 54.93
CA SER A 97 -0.11 -10.20 53.51
C SER A 97 -1.06 -9.43 52.60
N SER A 98 -0.52 -8.77 51.58
CA SER A 98 -1.30 -8.28 50.45
C SER A 98 -1.28 -9.28 49.31
N PHE A 99 -2.46 -9.53 48.74
CA PHE A 99 -2.63 -10.32 47.53
C PHE A 99 -3.37 -9.50 46.49
N TYR A 100 -2.97 -9.62 45.23
CA TYR A 100 -3.67 -9.00 44.11
C TYR A 100 -4.61 -10.01 43.48
N THR A 101 -5.89 -9.66 43.39
CA THR A 101 -6.86 -10.36 42.55
C THR A 101 -6.99 -9.60 41.23
N PHE A 102 -7.10 -10.31 40.12
CA PHE A 102 -7.36 -9.71 38.82
C PHE A 102 -8.73 -10.13 38.32
N GLU A 103 -9.53 -9.17 37.90
CA GLU A 103 -10.80 -9.43 37.21
C GLU A 103 -10.84 -8.64 35.90
N LYS A 104 -11.46 -9.24 34.88
CA LYS A 104 -11.79 -8.54 33.64
C LYS A 104 -13.04 -7.72 33.88
N SER A 105 -12.92 -6.40 33.74
CA SER A 105 -14.02 -5.47 33.85
C SER A 105 -14.30 -4.81 32.50
N ALA A 106 -15.56 -4.48 32.24
CA ALA A 106 -15.94 -3.75 31.04
C ALA A 106 -15.30 -2.36 31.07
N LYS A 107 -14.61 -2.02 29.99
CA LYS A 107 -14.07 -0.69 29.72
C LYS A 107 -15.07 0.07 28.84
N ASN A 108 -15.05 1.40 28.89
CA ASN A 108 -15.74 2.18 27.86
C ASN A 108 -15.16 1.78 26.51
N ILE A 109 -16.03 1.34 25.60
CA ILE A 109 -15.66 0.93 24.24
C ILE A 109 -14.89 2.07 23.60
N THR A 110 -13.62 1.84 23.31
CA THR A 110 -12.78 2.78 22.58
C THR A 110 -12.38 2.16 21.26
N ASN A 111 -12.66 2.88 20.17
CA ASN A 111 -11.98 2.62 18.91
C ASN A 111 -10.49 2.87 19.16
N ILE A 112 -9.70 1.82 18.98
CA ILE A 112 -8.26 1.87 19.23
C ILE A 112 -7.48 2.09 17.95
N ARG A 113 -7.97 1.54 16.83
CA ARG A 113 -7.33 1.56 15.52
C ARG A 113 -8.38 1.48 14.42
N SER A 114 -8.12 2.17 13.32
CA SER A 114 -8.98 2.18 12.15
C SER A 114 -8.14 2.08 10.89
N ILE A 115 -8.69 1.41 9.87
CA ILE A 115 -8.16 1.37 8.52
C ILE A 115 -9.28 1.86 7.61
N GLU A 116 -9.01 2.89 6.82
CA GLU A 116 -10.02 3.54 5.98
C GLU A 116 -9.44 3.97 4.63
N PHE A 117 -10.23 3.86 3.56
CA PHE A 117 -9.94 4.55 2.31
C PHE A 117 -10.54 5.96 2.34
N VAL A 118 -9.68 6.97 2.29
CA VAL A 118 -10.06 8.39 2.44
C VAL A 118 -9.71 9.18 1.18
N GLU A 119 -10.54 10.16 0.85
CA GLU A 119 -10.24 11.08 -0.25
C GLU A 119 -9.13 12.07 0.15
N GLU A 120 -8.06 12.15 -0.66
CA GLU A 120 -6.98 13.09 -0.51
C GLU A 120 -6.93 14.00 -1.75
N THR A 121 -6.98 15.31 -1.53
CA THR A 121 -6.81 16.29 -2.60
C THR A 121 -5.36 16.74 -2.66
N LYS A 122 -4.61 16.26 -3.66
CA LYS A 122 -3.23 16.67 -3.92
C LYS A 122 -3.14 17.32 -5.30
N ASN A 123 -2.62 18.54 -5.37
CA ASN A 123 -2.46 19.28 -6.63
C ASN A 123 -3.74 19.42 -7.49
N ASN A 124 -4.88 19.72 -6.86
CA ASN A 124 -6.18 19.91 -7.54
C ASN A 124 -6.76 18.63 -8.19
N LYS A 125 -6.23 17.46 -7.81
CA LYS A 125 -6.77 16.14 -8.16
C LYS A 125 -7.16 15.44 -6.87
N THR A 126 -8.40 14.96 -6.81
CA THR A 126 -8.88 14.10 -5.73
C THR A 126 -8.53 12.66 -6.10
N ASN A 127 -7.70 12.03 -5.28
CA ASN A 127 -7.43 10.60 -5.36
C ASN A 127 -7.88 9.98 -4.03
N THR A 128 -8.18 8.69 -4.03
CA THR A 128 -8.40 7.96 -2.78
C THR A 128 -7.06 7.45 -2.27
N SER A 129 -6.76 7.65 -0.98
CA SER A 129 -5.57 7.17 -0.27
C SER A 129 -5.97 6.25 0.89
N VAL A 130 -4.99 5.57 1.48
CA VAL A 130 -5.20 4.71 2.65
C VAL A 130 -4.88 5.47 3.93
N SER A 131 -5.82 5.53 4.87
CA SER A 131 -5.64 6.03 6.23
C SER A 131 -5.54 4.86 7.20
N ILE A 132 -4.52 4.88 8.06
CA ILE A 132 -4.34 3.91 9.14
C ILE A 132 -4.15 4.70 10.43
N ASN A 133 -5.09 4.57 11.37
CA ASN A 133 -5.10 5.30 12.64
C ASN A 133 -5.02 6.82 12.44
N ASP A 134 -5.88 7.34 11.55
CA ASP A 134 -5.92 8.75 11.16
C ASP A 134 -4.63 9.28 10.49
N GLN A 135 -3.70 8.39 10.14
CA GLN A 135 -2.52 8.73 9.36
C GLN A 135 -2.71 8.30 7.92
N VAL A 136 -2.86 9.29 7.03
CA VAL A 136 -2.93 9.06 5.59
C VAL A 136 -1.54 8.68 5.08
N ILE A 137 -1.47 7.55 4.39
CA ILE A 137 -0.26 7.10 3.70
C ILE A 137 -0.13 7.89 2.41
N GLU A 138 0.99 8.60 2.28
CA GLU A 138 1.33 9.24 1.02
C GLU A 138 1.66 8.19 -0.04
N SER A 139 0.86 8.15 -1.10
CA SER A 139 1.13 7.34 -2.28
C SER A 139 0.95 8.15 -3.56
N MET A 140 1.57 7.69 -4.63
CA MET A 140 1.40 8.27 -5.98
C MET A 140 0.18 7.70 -6.72
N GLY A 141 -0.38 6.59 -6.24
CA GLY A 141 -1.50 5.88 -6.85
C GLY A 141 -2.88 6.37 -6.41
N ASP A 142 -3.91 6.03 -7.18
CA ASP A 142 -5.31 6.24 -6.83
C ASP A 142 -5.95 4.92 -6.42
N PHE A 143 -6.47 4.85 -5.19
CA PHE A 143 -7.03 3.65 -4.58
C PHE A 143 -8.57 3.57 -4.67
N THR A 144 -9.22 4.38 -5.50
CA THR A 144 -10.69 4.55 -5.50
C THR A 144 -11.47 3.24 -5.68
N ASP A 145 -10.97 2.29 -6.46
CA ASP A 145 -11.61 0.99 -6.68
C ASP A 145 -11.20 -0.09 -5.66
N SER A 146 -10.41 0.29 -4.65
CA SER A 146 -9.97 -0.63 -3.59
C SER A 146 -11.11 -0.93 -2.61
N SER A 147 -11.05 -2.10 -1.97
CA SER A 147 -12.09 -2.52 -1.02
C SER A 147 -11.52 -3.34 0.14
N ILE A 148 -12.19 -3.24 1.28
CA ILE A 148 -11.95 -4.07 2.45
C ILE A 148 -13.21 -4.91 2.70
N GLN A 149 -13.01 -6.20 2.97
CA GLN A 149 -14.06 -7.14 3.28
C GLN A 149 -13.73 -7.90 4.56
N LEU A 150 -14.75 -8.12 5.38
CA LEU A 150 -14.63 -8.89 6.62
C LEU A 150 -15.43 -10.19 6.49
N ALA A 151 -14.74 -11.33 6.52
CA ALA A 151 -15.33 -12.65 6.61
C ALA A 151 -15.25 -13.13 8.06
N CYS A 152 -16.36 -13.04 8.78
CA CYS A 152 -16.40 -13.42 10.19
C CYS A 152 -16.73 -14.90 10.38
N SER A 153 -16.01 -15.55 11.29
CA SER A 153 -16.25 -16.95 11.68
C SER A 153 -17.03 -17.08 12.98
N GLU A 154 -16.88 -16.12 13.89
CA GLU A 154 -17.55 -16.09 15.18
C GLU A 154 -17.94 -14.67 15.55
N TYR A 155 -19.22 -14.47 15.86
CA TYR A 155 -19.78 -13.19 16.28
C TYR A 155 -20.00 -13.15 17.80
N SER A 156 -19.96 -11.95 18.36
CA SER A 156 -20.37 -11.70 19.74
C SER A 156 -21.82 -12.11 19.96
N ASN A 157 -22.12 -12.69 21.14
CA ASN A 157 -23.49 -13.04 21.52
C ASN A 157 -24.42 -11.82 21.60
N ASN A 158 -23.85 -10.60 21.70
CA ASN A 158 -24.60 -9.36 21.86
C ASN A 158 -24.88 -8.64 20.53
N SER A 159 -24.12 -8.89 19.46
CA SER A 159 -24.29 -8.23 18.17
C SER A 159 -23.76 -9.07 17.00
N THR A 160 -24.49 -9.06 15.88
CA THR A 160 -24.04 -9.66 14.61
C THR A 160 -23.09 -8.77 13.81
N SER A 161 -22.74 -7.58 14.30
CA SER A 161 -21.71 -6.71 13.68
C SER A 161 -20.34 -6.84 14.34
N GLU A 162 -20.29 -7.33 15.59
CA GLU A 162 -19.07 -7.51 16.36
C GLU A 162 -18.44 -8.87 16.03
N CYS A 163 -17.38 -8.85 15.21
CA CYS A 163 -16.67 -10.05 14.83
C CYS A 163 -15.54 -10.36 15.82
N LEU A 164 -15.58 -11.54 16.46
CA LEU A 164 -14.57 -12.00 17.43
C LEU A 164 -13.37 -12.65 16.73
N HIS A 165 -13.64 -13.52 15.75
CA HIS A 165 -12.63 -14.21 14.97
C HIS A 165 -13.01 -14.20 13.50
N GLY A 166 -12.05 -13.90 12.62
CA GLY A 166 -12.36 -13.76 11.21
C GLY A 166 -11.16 -13.50 10.33
N LEU A 167 -11.46 -13.17 9.08
CA LEU A 167 -10.48 -12.86 8.06
C LEU A 167 -10.84 -11.53 7.40
N ILE A 168 -9.91 -10.59 7.46
CA ILE A 168 -9.99 -9.30 6.77
C ILE A 168 -9.29 -9.47 5.44
N SER A 169 -10.02 -9.34 4.34
CA SER A 169 -9.48 -9.29 2.99
C SER A 169 -9.40 -7.85 2.52
N VAL A 170 -8.21 -7.41 2.13
CA VAL A 170 -7.98 -6.08 1.55
C VAL A 170 -7.56 -6.28 0.10
N THR A 171 -8.31 -5.67 -0.82
CA THR A 171 -7.97 -5.65 -2.24
C THR A 171 -7.62 -4.23 -2.63
N PHE A 172 -6.35 -3.97 -2.93
CA PHE A 172 -5.90 -2.71 -3.50
C PHE A 172 -6.04 -2.76 -5.01
N ILE A 173 -6.80 -1.82 -5.57
CA ILE A 173 -6.84 -1.55 -7.01
C ILE A 173 -6.26 -0.15 -7.18
N ILE A 174 -5.01 -0.11 -7.64
CA ILE A 174 -4.21 1.11 -7.73
C ILE A 174 -4.13 1.53 -9.18
N ASP A 175 -4.76 2.66 -9.51
CA ASP A 175 -4.67 3.25 -10.85
C ASP A 175 -3.63 4.38 -10.90
N HIS A 176 -2.98 4.53 -12.06
CA HIS A 176 -2.04 5.60 -12.31
C HIS A 176 -1.88 5.85 -13.81
N ALA A 177 -1.77 7.12 -14.22
CA ALA A 177 -1.73 7.54 -15.63
C ALA A 177 -0.58 6.94 -16.47
N ARG A 178 0.45 6.40 -15.82
CA ARG A 178 1.60 5.73 -16.47
C ARG A 178 1.49 4.21 -16.52
N LEU A 179 0.42 3.65 -15.97
CA LEU A 179 0.08 2.24 -16.08
C LEU A 179 -0.88 2.04 -17.25
N ASN A 180 -0.75 0.91 -17.94
CA ASN A 180 -1.70 0.52 -19.00
C ASN A 180 -2.92 -0.22 -18.42
N LYS A 181 -2.81 -0.71 -17.18
CA LYS A 181 -3.80 -1.45 -16.44
C LYS A 181 -3.60 -1.17 -14.95
N PRO A 182 -4.67 -1.07 -14.15
CA PRO A 182 -4.54 -0.95 -12.70
C PRO A 182 -3.72 -2.10 -12.11
N LEU A 183 -2.98 -1.80 -11.05
CA LEU A 183 -2.27 -2.80 -10.26
C LEU A 183 -3.23 -3.34 -9.21
N THR A 184 -3.47 -4.65 -9.23
CA THR A 184 -4.30 -5.32 -8.22
C THR A 184 -3.41 -6.10 -7.25
N LEU A 185 -3.58 -5.84 -5.95
CA LEU A 185 -2.88 -6.53 -4.87
C LEU A 185 -3.90 -6.99 -3.84
N GLU A 186 -3.81 -8.26 -3.46
CA GLU A 186 -4.72 -8.88 -2.49
C GLU A 186 -3.93 -9.26 -1.24
N SER A 187 -4.45 -8.88 -0.07
CA SER A 187 -3.90 -9.24 1.23
C SER A 187 -5.00 -9.77 2.13
N GLN A 188 -4.65 -10.74 2.98
CA GLN A 188 -5.58 -11.34 3.93
C GLN A 188 -4.94 -11.42 5.31
N PHE A 189 -5.71 -11.01 6.32
CA PHE A 189 -5.29 -10.99 7.72
C PHE A 189 -6.29 -11.78 8.54
N GLY A 190 -5.83 -12.83 9.22
CA GLY A 190 -6.62 -13.56 10.19
C GLY A 190 -6.44 -12.96 11.59
N PHE A 191 -7.51 -12.95 12.36
CA PHE A 191 -7.51 -12.58 13.78
C PHE A 191 -8.37 -13.54 14.60
#